data_AF-A0A6N7IMP9-F1
#
_entry.id   AF-A0A6N7IMP9-F1
#
_cell.length_a   1.000
_cell.length_b   1.000
_cell.length_c   1.000
_cell.angle_alpha   90.00
_cell.angle_beta   90.00
_cell.angle_gamma   90.00
#
_symmetry.space_group_name_H-M   'P 1'
#
loop_
_entity.id
_entity.type
_entity.pdbx_description
1 polymer ?
#
loop_
_entity_poly.entity_id
_entity_poly.type
_entity_poly.pdbx_seq_one_letter_code
_entity_poly.pdbx_strand_id
1 'polypeptide(L)'
;MEGKLHSLTDVLKKTLFFFDSLTVTELVPYVHRRMLRDYTLTQVEEKVALCLRQHACFYMDNQNAWHLDLEGERENDGFYSLLLKKQQPLSIRELKSSASRNKKNRHLVADEARLISDGRFIQLDNGSWGLTEWEVESGQYALKHLVIKALKSHPTGLSQQQIYELVSLWRSTTLPAVEGVLRKFPYFEVVGEGVWTYNPVVRAAYEALTRRYLGALNRQKLRWHRDRERWRKKVVMLDRQLQEVTAAHREAAAALAQRADELSQHEYLVTQMAEKDLLLSLRKKEIFRYREHINKLEAKANSILHQCRLWVKRARDGEQEIAHLRQTLAKNQASLESLFTKLQQYKERDRENKGKLAELKERHANRVAELQTEIVELRQKLERTQDLALQGERQLREEINSLSNDLKDALEKGEEARRSLRFIQKELSRCQEEYRRLQGRLKNPLVRLAVRICSWFDGSAGHLPV
;
A
#
# COMPACT_ATOMS: atom_id res chain seq x y z
N MET A 1 46.20 -59.29 80.48
CA MET A 1 44.91 -58.65 80.78
C MET A 1 45.14 -57.16 80.63
N GLU A 2 44.75 -56.58 79.50
CA GLU A 2 44.97 -55.16 79.21
C GLU A 2 43.88 -54.33 79.91
N GLY A 3 44.13 -53.97 81.17
CA GLY A 3 43.36 -52.94 81.85
C GLY A 3 43.70 -51.59 81.24
N LYS A 4 42.73 -50.97 80.56
CA LYS A 4 42.79 -49.52 80.38
C LYS A 4 42.72 -48.88 81.78
N LEU A 5 43.34 -47.71 81.94
CA LEU A 5 43.48 -47.04 83.23
C LEU A 5 42.31 -46.07 83.45
N HIS A 6 41.77 -46.07 84.66
CA HIS A 6 40.50 -45.40 84.96
C HIS A 6 40.60 -43.88 84.99
N SER A 7 41.73 -43.32 85.45
CA SER A 7 41.88 -41.87 85.69
C SER A 7 43.16 -41.26 85.11
N LEU A 8 43.16 -39.92 84.99
CA LEU A 8 44.35 -39.14 84.62
C LEU A 8 45.49 -39.38 85.61
N THR A 9 45.15 -39.44 86.90
CA THR A 9 46.06 -39.66 88.01
C THR A 9 46.76 -41.01 87.85
N ASP A 10 46.04 -42.08 87.51
CA ASP A 10 46.63 -43.41 87.31
C ASP A 10 47.58 -43.45 86.10
N VAL A 11 47.20 -42.77 85.00
CA VAL A 11 48.08 -42.63 83.83
C VAL A 11 49.37 -41.91 84.19
N LEU A 12 49.28 -40.86 85.01
CA LEU A 12 50.45 -40.12 85.49
C LEU A 12 51.30 -40.95 86.45
N LYS A 13 50.70 -41.66 87.42
CA LYS A 13 51.42 -42.58 88.33
C LYS A 13 52.21 -43.63 87.55
N LYS A 14 51.55 -44.32 86.62
CA LYS A 14 52.21 -45.32 85.76
C LYS A 14 53.35 -44.73 84.92
N THR A 15 53.16 -43.52 84.38
CA THR A 15 54.16 -42.87 83.55
C THR A 15 55.36 -42.42 84.38
N LEU A 16 55.13 -41.83 85.56
CA LEU A 16 56.18 -41.37 86.47
C LEU A 16 56.91 -42.52 87.15
N PHE A 17 56.21 -43.60 87.51
CA PHE A 17 56.85 -44.83 87.99
C PHE A 17 57.83 -45.40 86.96
N PHE A 18 57.49 -45.32 85.67
CA PHE A 18 58.39 -45.82 84.64
C PHE A 18 59.57 -44.89 84.34
N PHE A 19 59.40 -43.57 84.35
CA PHE A 19 60.47 -42.63 83.95
C PHE A 19 61.25 -42.02 85.11
N ASP A 20 60.88 -42.36 86.35
CA ASP A 20 61.40 -41.86 87.65
C ASP A 20 61.17 -40.36 87.89
N SER A 21 61.37 -39.54 86.85
CA SER A 21 61.17 -38.09 86.85
C SER A 21 60.83 -37.57 85.46
N LEU A 22 59.78 -36.75 85.35
CA LEU A 22 59.42 -36.07 84.11
C LEU A 22 58.88 -34.66 84.37
N THR A 23 59.13 -33.76 83.42
CA THR A 23 58.49 -32.44 83.39
C THR A 23 57.07 -32.52 82.82
N VAL A 24 56.23 -31.51 83.10
CA VAL A 24 54.85 -31.44 82.57
C VAL A 24 54.83 -31.52 81.03
N THR A 25 55.75 -30.80 80.38
CA THR A 25 55.88 -30.79 78.91
C THR A 25 56.26 -32.16 78.35
N GLU A 26 57.03 -32.95 79.10
CA GLU A 26 57.35 -34.33 78.75
C GLU A 26 56.19 -35.29 78.98
N LEU A 27 55.34 -35.06 80.00
CA LEU A 27 54.18 -35.90 80.33
C LEU A 27 53.02 -35.75 79.33
N VAL A 28 52.79 -34.53 78.84
CA VAL A 28 51.64 -34.19 77.97
C VAL A 28 51.47 -35.11 76.75
N PRO A 29 52.52 -35.42 75.96
CA PRO A 29 52.38 -36.31 74.81
C PRO A 29 51.95 -37.75 75.18
N TYR A 30 52.34 -38.25 76.35
CA TYR A 30 51.96 -39.58 76.81
C TYR A 30 50.51 -39.61 77.27
N VAL A 31 50.11 -38.58 78.02
CA VAL A 31 48.73 -38.39 78.43
C VAL A 31 47.84 -38.25 77.20
N HIS A 32 48.12 -37.32 76.27
CA HIS A 32 47.29 -37.04 75.08
C HIS A 32 47.07 -38.28 74.18
N ARG A 33 48.06 -39.17 74.08
CA ARG A 33 47.93 -40.42 73.31
C ARG A 33 47.02 -41.45 73.99
N ARG A 34 47.09 -41.54 75.31
CA ARG A 34 46.35 -42.54 76.11
C ARG A 34 44.96 -42.05 76.52
N MET A 35 44.82 -40.76 76.80
CA MET A 35 43.61 -40.10 77.29
C MET A 35 43.53 -38.64 76.78
N LEU A 36 42.36 -38.00 76.82
CA LEU A 36 42.17 -36.59 76.40
C LEU A 36 42.54 -36.30 74.92
N ARG A 37 42.31 -37.26 74.01
CA ARG A 37 42.62 -37.13 72.58
C ARG A 37 41.92 -35.96 71.88
N ASP A 38 40.74 -35.59 72.37
CA ASP A 38 39.90 -34.53 71.80
C ASP A 38 40.36 -33.12 72.20
N TYR A 39 41.30 -33.01 73.16
CA TYR A 39 41.81 -31.74 73.63
C TYR A 39 43.04 -31.30 72.85
N THR A 40 43.25 -29.99 72.78
CA THR A 40 44.50 -29.41 72.27
C THR A 40 45.64 -29.68 73.26
N LEU A 41 46.89 -29.75 72.77
CA LEU A 41 48.06 -30.04 73.62
C LEU A 41 48.22 -29.05 74.79
N THR A 42 47.85 -27.78 74.59
CA THR A 42 47.87 -26.74 75.63
C THR A 42 46.84 -26.99 76.73
N GLN A 43 45.63 -27.41 76.34
CA GLN A 43 44.58 -27.78 77.32
C GLN A 43 44.96 -29.03 78.10
N VAL A 44 45.67 -29.98 77.47
CA VAL A 44 46.19 -31.16 78.18
C VAL A 44 47.28 -30.76 79.17
N GLU A 45 48.18 -29.86 78.80
CA GLU A 45 49.24 -29.34 79.67
C GLU A 45 48.69 -28.71 80.96
N GLU A 46 47.66 -27.87 80.84
CA GLU A 46 46.97 -27.28 81.98
C GLU A 46 46.33 -28.34 82.89
N LYS A 47 45.63 -29.32 82.30
CA LYS A 47 44.98 -30.41 83.05
C LYS A 47 45.99 -31.33 83.76
N VAL A 48 47.12 -31.63 83.11
CA VAL A 48 48.20 -32.43 83.71
C VAL A 48 48.84 -31.67 84.87
N ALA A 49 49.17 -30.39 84.68
CA ALA A 49 49.73 -29.56 85.75
C ALA A 49 48.80 -29.44 86.96
N LEU A 50 47.50 -29.28 86.72
CA LEU A 50 46.48 -29.22 87.76
C LEU A 50 46.35 -30.56 88.50
N CYS A 51 46.34 -31.69 87.78
CA CYS A 51 46.27 -33.02 88.36
C CYS A 51 47.49 -33.34 89.25
N LEU A 52 48.70 -32.99 88.80
CA LEU A 52 49.93 -33.20 89.56
C LEU A 52 49.95 -32.40 90.87
N ARG A 53 49.39 -31.19 90.87
CA ARG A 53 49.29 -30.34 92.08
C ARG A 53 48.18 -30.77 93.04
N GLN A 54 47.15 -31.46 92.55
CA GLN A 54 45.98 -31.83 93.35
C GLN A 54 46.18 -33.09 94.19
N HIS A 55 47.07 -33.99 93.79
CA HIS A 55 47.23 -35.29 94.45
C HIS A 55 48.58 -35.38 95.18
N ALA A 56 48.52 -35.79 96.45
CA ALA A 56 49.70 -35.89 97.34
C ALA A 56 50.73 -36.94 96.91
N CYS A 57 50.35 -37.92 96.07
CA CYS A 57 51.29 -38.91 95.52
C CYS A 57 52.35 -38.32 94.59
N PHE A 58 52.23 -37.05 94.19
CA PHE A 58 53.20 -36.41 93.31
C PHE A 58 53.93 -35.29 94.05
N TYR A 59 55.25 -35.27 93.91
CA TYR A 59 56.08 -34.16 94.40
C TYR A 59 56.96 -33.62 93.29
N MET A 60 57.37 -32.37 93.43
CA MET A 60 58.21 -31.67 92.46
C MET A 60 59.59 -31.47 93.06
N ASP A 61 60.63 -31.87 92.33
CA ASP A 61 62.03 -31.64 92.71
C ASP A 61 62.52 -30.25 92.26
N ASN A 62 63.70 -29.84 92.73
CA ASN A 62 64.37 -28.57 92.48
C ASN A 62 64.59 -28.26 90.98
N GLN A 63 64.52 -29.27 90.11
CA GLN A 63 64.66 -29.15 88.66
C GLN A 63 63.31 -29.00 87.92
N ASN A 64 62.21 -28.72 88.64
CA ASN A 64 60.83 -28.71 88.11
C ASN A 64 60.39 -30.05 87.48
N ALA A 65 61.04 -31.15 87.87
CA ALA A 65 60.64 -32.50 87.50
C ALA A 65 59.67 -33.06 88.54
N TRP A 66 58.63 -33.75 88.08
CA TRP A 66 57.67 -34.42 88.94
C TRP A 66 58.08 -35.86 89.18
N HIS A 67 57.89 -36.31 90.40
CA HIS A 67 58.20 -37.66 90.87
C HIS A 67 56.95 -38.28 91.51
N LEU A 68 56.94 -39.61 91.56
CA LEU A 68 55.93 -40.39 92.25
C LEU A 68 56.46 -40.76 93.64
N ASP A 69 55.70 -40.43 94.68
CA ASP A 69 55.97 -40.93 96.03
C ASP A 69 55.47 -42.37 96.18
N LEU A 70 56.38 -43.26 96.56
CA LEU A 70 56.13 -44.70 96.77
C LEU A 70 56.16 -45.09 98.24
N GLU A 71 56.45 -44.16 99.17
CA GLU A 71 56.43 -44.44 100.61
C GLU A 71 55.02 -44.81 101.07
N GLY A 72 54.01 -44.16 100.48
CA GLY A 72 52.59 -44.46 100.64
C GLY A 72 52.06 -44.20 102.05
N GLU A 73 50.75 -44.37 102.20
CA GLU A 73 50.05 -44.08 103.46
C GLU A 73 50.02 -45.32 104.36
N ARG A 74 50.39 -45.17 105.65
CA ARG A 74 50.41 -46.29 106.62
C ARG A 74 49.08 -47.01 106.77
N GLU A 75 47.98 -46.29 106.57
CA GLU A 75 46.63 -46.84 106.64
C GLU A 75 46.32 -47.84 105.50
N ASN A 76 47.04 -47.74 104.38
CA ASN A 76 46.85 -48.59 103.20
C ASN A 76 47.78 -49.81 103.17
N ASP A 77 48.71 -49.94 104.13
CA ASP A 77 49.69 -51.03 104.17
C ASP A 77 49.04 -52.43 104.29
N GLY A 78 47.91 -52.51 104.99
CA GLY A 78 47.09 -53.72 105.08
C GLY A 78 46.54 -54.18 103.73
N PHE A 79 46.20 -53.23 102.86
CA PHE A 79 45.75 -53.51 101.51
C PHE A 79 46.91 -53.83 100.56
N TYR A 80 48.03 -53.10 100.69
CA TYR A 80 49.27 -53.35 99.95
C TYR A 80 49.79 -54.78 100.16
N SER A 81 49.90 -55.23 101.42
CA SER A 81 50.34 -56.59 101.77
C SER A 81 49.40 -57.67 101.24
N LEU A 82 48.09 -57.39 101.20
CA LEU A 82 47.09 -58.31 100.66
C LEU A 82 47.19 -58.44 99.14
N LEU A 83 47.42 -57.34 98.42
CA LEU A 83 47.71 -57.36 96.98
C LEU A 83 49.01 -58.13 96.71
N LEU A 84 50.10 -57.84 97.41
CA LEU A 84 51.37 -58.58 97.28
C LEU A 84 51.20 -60.09 97.49
N LYS A 85 50.41 -60.50 98.49
CA LYS A 85 50.17 -61.92 98.77
C LYS A 85 49.35 -62.61 97.69
N LYS A 86 48.39 -61.91 97.07
CA LYS A 86 47.50 -62.49 96.06
C LYS A 86 48.02 -62.35 94.63
N GLN A 87 48.99 -61.46 94.37
CA GLN A 87 49.58 -61.16 93.05
C GLN A 87 48.54 -60.95 91.93
N GLN A 88 47.37 -60.40 92.28
CA GLN A 88 46.32 -60.10 91.31
C GLN A 88 45.57 -58.83 91.70
N PRO A 89 45.07 -58.04 90.73
CA PRO A 89 44.24 -56.88 91.01
C PRO A 89 42.95 -57.30 91.73
N LEU A 90 42.48 -56.50 92.67
CA LEU A 90 41.26 -56.81 93.45
C LEU A 90 40.27 -55.66 93.42
N SER A 91 38.98 -56.00 93.29
CA SER A 91 37.93 -55.00 93.45
C SER A 91 37.62 -54.76 94.92
N ILE A 92 37.51 -53.49 95.32
CA ILE A 92 37.06 -53.10 96.66
C ILE A 92 35.64 -53.60 96.94
N ARG A 93 34.81 -53.74 95.90
CA ARG A 93 33.44 -54.31 96.00
C ARG A 93 33.47 -55.80 96.33
N GLU A 94 34.40 -56.56 95.75
CA GLU A 94 34.62 -57.98 96.05
C GLU A 94 35.24 -58.21 97.44
N LEU A 95 36.08 -57.27 97.90
CA LEU A 95 36.62 -57.29 99.25
C LEU A 95 35.54 -57.03 100.30
N LYS A 96 34.67 -56.04 100.06
CA LYS A 96 33.53 -55.75 100.96
C LYS A 96 32.49 -56.87 100.97
N SER A 97 32.25 -57.56 99.85
CA SER A 97 31.30 -58.69 99.79
C SER A 97 31.85 -59.96 100.45
N SER A 98 33.15 -60.25 100.32
CA SER A 98 33.80 -61.39 101.00
C SER A 98 34.10 -61.13 102.48
N ALA A 99 34.20 -59.86 102.91
CA ALA A 99 34.40 -59.46 104.30
C ALA A 99 33.21 -59.79 105.22
N SER A 100 32.04 -60.19 104.70
CA SER A 100 30.93 -60.69 105.52
C SER A 100 31.28 -62.00 106.26
N ARG A 101 32.33 -62.72 105.82
CA ARG A 101 32.81 -63.95 106.46
C ARG A 101 33.98 -63.76 107.44
N ASN A 102 34.69 -62.63 107.43
CA ASN A 102 35.86 -62.38 108.29
C ASN A 102 35.96 -60.91 108.74
N LYS A 103 35.68 -60.64 110.03
CA LYS A 103 35.69 -59.29 110.65
C LYS A 103 37.01 -58.51 110.49
N LYS A 104 38.16 -59.20 110.29
CA LYS A 104 39.47 -58.56 110.09
C LYS A 104 39.61 -57.81 108.75
N ASN A 105 38.79 -58.12 107.74
CA ASN A 105 38.92 -57.52 106.41
C ASN A 105 38.20 -56.17 106.26
N ARG A 106 37.37 -55.77 107.23
CA ARG A 106 36.54 -54.56 107.16
C ARG A 106 37.30 -53.26 107.43
N HIS A 107 38.48 -53.36 108.03
CA HIS A 107 39.37 -52.23 108.38
C HIS A 107 40.60 -52.12 107.47
N LEU A 108 40.68 -52.87 106.36
CA LEU A 108 41.89 -52.94 105.53
C LEU A 108 42.03 -51.79 104.52
N VAL A 109 40.97 -51.02 104.25
CA VAL A 109 40.99 -49.93 103.26
C VAL A 109 40.29 -48.71 103.85
N ALA A 110 41.04 -47.64 104.08
CA ALA A 110 40.50 -46.34 104.47
C ALA A 110 40.16 -45.55 103.20
N ASP A 111 38.90 -45.59 102.77
CA ASP A 111 38.32 -44.80 101.66
C ASP A 111 38.99 -44.86 100.27
N GLU A 112 38.16 -45.07 99.23
CA GLU A 112 38.61 -45.11 97.82
C GLU A 112 39.38 -43.85 97.39
N ALA A 113 39.02 -42.68 97.96
CA ALA A 113 39.70 -41.43 97.69
C ALA A 113 41.16 -41.39 98.18
N ARG A 114 41.50 -42.10 99.27
CA ARG A 114 42.87 -42.13 99.81
C ARG A 114 43.78 -43.09 99.04
N LEU A 115 43.20 -44.13 98.42
CA LEU A 115 43.94 -44.98 97.49
C LEU A 115 44.31 -44.23 96.20
N ILE A 116 43.47 -43.28 95.75
CA ILE A 116 43.80 -42.40 94.61
C ILE A 116 44.99 -41.50 94.96
N SER A 117 45.12 -41.04 96.21
CA SER A 117 46.24 -40.20 96.64
C SER A 117 47.51 -40.97 97.04
N ASP A 118 47.47 -42.30 97.14
CA ASP A 118 48.64 -43.14 97.44
C ASP A 118 49.30 -43.63 96.14
N GLY A 119 50.59 -43.32 95.96
CA GLY A 119 51.31 -43.59 94.70
C GLY A 119 51.57 -45.07 94.42
N ARG A 120 51.40 -45.97 95.40
CA ARG A 120 51.60 -47.42 95.25
C ARG A 120 50.46 -48.12 94.50
N PHE A 121 49.29 -47.49 94.41
CA PHE A 121 48.09 -48.10 93.84
C PHE A 121 47.62 -47.39 92.57
N ILE A 122 47.10 -48.19 91.65
CA ILE A 122 46.45 -47.73 90.42
C ILE A 122 45.08 -48.40 90.26
N GLN A 123 44.13 -47.65 89.71
CA GLN A 123 42.80 -48.17 89.41
C GLN A 123 42.66 -48.55 87.93
N LEU A 124 42.17 -49.76 87.70
CA LEU A 124 41.90 -50.30 86.37
C LEU A 124 40.47 -49.99 85.95
N ASP A 125 40.22 -49.97 84.64
CA ASP A 125 38.90 -49.68 84.05
C ASP A 125 37.77 -50.60 84.53
N ASN A 126 38.09 -51.82 84.95
CA ASN A 126 37.13 -52.76 85.52
C ASN A 126 36.77 -52.44 87.00
N GLY A 127 37.32 -51.36 87.57
CA GLY A 127 37.12 -50.96 88.96
C GLY A 127 37.95 -51.76 89.97
N SER A 128 38.90 -52.57 89.51
CA SER A 128 39.87 -53.27 90.36
C SER A 128 41.10 -52.40 90.63
N TRP A 129 41.73 -52.64 91.77
CA TRP A 129 42.94 -51.96 92.22
C TRP A 129 44.13 -52.88 92.10
N GLY A 130 45.20 -52.38 91.49
CA GLY A 130 46.48 -53.06 91.35
C GLY A 130 47.61 -52.21 91.91
N LEU A 131 48.80 -52.81 92.02
CA LEU A 131 50.02 -52.07 92.34
C LEU A 131 50.55 -51.37 91.08
N THR A 132 51.08 -50.15 91.25
CA THR A 132 51.65 -49.36 90.15
C THR A 132 52.74 -50.12 89.38
N GLU A 133 53.46 -51.01 90.08
CA GLU A 133 54.54 -51.83 89.53
C GLU A 133 54.06 -52.92 88.55
N TRP A 134 52.82 -53.40 88.72
CA TRP A 134 52.31 -54.55 87.95
C TRP A 134 51.90 -54.19 86.52
N GLU A 135 51.60 -52.93 86.25
CA GLU A 135 51.11 -52.49 84.94
C GLU A 135 52.12 -51.67 84.13
N VAL A 136 53.43 -51.90 84.26
CA VAL A 136 54.39 -51.12 83.47
C VAL A 136 54.52 -51.67 82.03
N GLU A 137 53.71 -51.13 81.11
CA GLU A 137 53.77 -51.45 79.68
C GLU A 137 54.89 -50.66 78.98
N SER A 138 56.15 -51.03 79.24
CA SER A 138 57.33 -50.36 78.68
C SER A 138 57.37 -50.33 77.14
N GLY A 139 56.73 -51.30 76.46
CA GLY A 139 56.71 -51.40 75.00
C GLY A 139 55.90 -50.32 74.28
N GLN A 140 54.99 -49.62 74.96
CA GLN A 140 54.13 -48.59 74.36
C GLN A 140 54.87 -47.27 74.11
N TYR A 141 56.01 -47.05 74.76
CA TYR A 141 56.79 -45.84 74.60
C TYR A 141 57.56 -45.85 73.28
N ALA A 142 57.69 -44.67 72.66
CA ALA A 142 58.48 -44.53 71.44
C ALA A 142 59.96 -44.77 71.76
N LEU A 143 60.67 -45.42 70.84
CA LEU A 143 62.08 -45.80 71.00
C LEU A 143 62.96 -44.62 71.46
N LYS A 144 62.73 -43.42 70.92
CA LYS A 144 63.43 -42.19 71.32
C LYS A 144 63.36 -41.89 72.82
N HIS A 145 62.23 -42.18 73.45
CA HIS A 145 62.02 -41.89 74.87
C HIS A 145 62.63 -42.96 75.76
N LEU A 146 62.65 -44.21 75.30
CA LEU A 146 63.37 -45.30 75.97
C LEU A 146 64.88 -45.03 75.97
N VAL A 147 65.43 -44.59 74.83
CA VAL A 147 66.85 -44.19 74.74
C VAL A 147 67.16 -43.00 75.66
N ILE A 148 66.28 -41.98 75.71
CA ILE A 148 66.43 -40.86 76.66
C ILE A 148 66.44 -41.36 78.11
N LYS A 149 65.53 -42.29 78.48
CA LYS A 149 65.51 -42.87 79.83
C LYS A 149 66.83 -43.56 80.16
N ALA A 150 67.31 -44.45 79.29
CA ALA A 150 68.56 -45.18 79.51
C ALA A 150 69.76 -44.23 79.75
N LEU A 151 69.84 -43.15 78.98
CA LEU A 151 70.89 -42.14 79.08
C LEU A 151 70.70 -41.15 80.24
N LYS A 152 69.47 -40.86 80.67
CA LYS A 152 69.21 -40.08 81.90
C LYS A 152 69.63 -40.86 83.15
N SER A 153 69.41 -42.18 83.18
CA SER A 153 69.85 -43.06 84.27
C SER A 153 71.37 -43.24 84.34
N HIS A 154 72.09 -42.95 83.23
CA HIS A 154 73.54 -43.09 83.13
C HIS A 154 74.16 -41.79 82.57
N PRO A 155 74.30 -40.74 83.40
CA PRO A 155 74.76 -39.43 82.93
C PRO A 155 76.20 -39.43 82.39
N THR A 156 77.01 -40.43 82.76
CA THR A 156 78.37 -40.65 82.22
C THR A 156 78.37 -41.18 80.78
N GLY A 157 77.19 -41.51 80.24
CA GLY A 157 77.01 -42.06 78.90
C GLY A 157 77.12 -43.58 78.86
N LEU A 158 76.64 -44.15 77.75
CA LEU A 158 76.60 -45.59 77.49
C LEU A 158 77.06 -45.89 76.07
N SER A 159 77.67 -47.06 75.85
CA SER A 159 77.96 -47.54 74.50
C SER A 159 76.68 -47.92 73.76
N GLN A 160 76.71 -47.90 72.42
CA GLN A 160 75.55 -48.28 71.61
C GLN A 160 75.01 -49.70 71.95
N GLN A 161 75.92 -50.63 72.27
CA GLN A 161 75.56 -52.00 72.68
C GLN A 161 74.87 -52.02 74.05
N GLN A 162 75.38 -51.26 75.02
CA GLN A 162 74.77 -51.15 76.35
C GLN A 162 73.37 -50.51 76.28
N ILE A 163 73.18 -49.49 75.44
CA ILE A 163 71.87 -48.88 75.22
C ILE A 163 70.90 -49.89 74.59
N TYR A 164 71.38 -50.68 73.62
CA TYR A 164 70.59 -51.74 73.02
C TYR A 164 70.15 -52.79 74.04
N GLU A 165 71.07 -53.29 74.87
CA GLU A 165 70.77 -54.26 75.92
C GLU A 165 69.71 -53.70 76.89
N LEU A 166 69.89 -52.49 77.40
CA LEU A 166 68.93 -51.86 78.32
C LEU A 166 67.56 -51.62 77.68
N VAL A 167 67.52 -51.13 76.44
CA VAL A 167 66.26 -50.86 75.75
C VAL A 167 65.58 -52.16 75.32
N SER A 168 66.34 -53.21 75.02
CA SER A 168 65.81 -54.54 74.67
C SER A 168 65.04 -55.19 75.83
N LEU A 169 65.44 -54.92 77.07
CA LEU A 169 64.71 -55.33 78.28
C LEU A 169 63.32 -54.69 78.37
N TRP A 170 63.17 -53.47 77.86
CA TRP A 170 61.91 -52.72 77.90
C TRP A 170 61.04 -52.96 76.67
N ARG A 171 61.66 -53.14 75.50
CA ARG A 171 60.98 -53.35 74.23
C ARG A 171 61.88 -54.12 73.29
N SER A 172 61.32 -55.18 72.69
CA SER A 172 61.98 -55.89 71.58
C SER A 172 62.31 -54.91 70.45
N THR A 173 63.62 -54.71 70.25
CA THR A 173 64.19 -53.74 69.32
C THR A 173 65.41 -54.34 68.64
N THR A 174 65.94 -53.65 67.64
CA THR A 174 67.15 -54.06 66.91
C THR A 174 68.24 -53.00 67.09
N LEU A 175 69.50 -53.43 67.08
CA LEU A 175 70.66 -52.53 67.20
C LEU A 175 70.64 -51.38 66.17
N PRO A 176 70.29 -51.59 64.88
CA PRO A 176 70.20 -50.50 63.91
C PRO A 176 69.08 -49.51 64.18
N ALA A 177 67.98 -49.93 64.82
CA ALA A 177 66.88 -49.03 65.18
C ALA A 177 67.31 -48.06 66.29
N VAL A 178 68.10 -48.53 67.26
CA VAL A 178 68.69 -47.69 68.31
C VAL A 178 69.67 -46.70 67.70
N GLU A 179 70.55 -47.16 66.79
CA GLU A 179 71.50 -46.30 66.06
C GLU A 179 70.79 -45.22 65.25
N GLY A 180 69.73 -45.59 64.54
CA GLY A 180 68.92 -44.67 63.75
C GLY A 180 68.27 -43.58 64.60
N VAL A 181 67.90 -43.87 65.84
CA VAL A 181 67.39 -42.87 66.78
C VAL A 181 68.49 -41.96 67.30
N LEU A 182 69.64 -42.52 67.70
CA LEU A 182 70.79 -41.77 68.19
C LEU A 182 71.30 -40.77 67.15
N ARG A 183 71.40 -41.18 65.88
CA ARG A 183 71.84 -40.29 64.79
C ARG A 183 70.78 -39.29 64.30
N LYS A 184 69.49 -39.59 64.47
CA LYS A 184 68.41 -38.75 63.95
C LYS A 184 68.21 -37.46 64.74
N PHE A 185 68.52 -37.47 66.03
CA PHE A 185 68.24 -36.34 66.91
C PHE A 185 69.54 -35.71 67.43
N PRO A 186 69.69 -34.38 67.31
CA PRO A 186 70.96 -33.70 67.61
C PRO A 186 71.28 -33.61 69.12
N TYR A 187 70.34 -33.97 69.98
CA TYR A 187 70.50 -33.95 71.44
C TYR A 187 71.06 -35.26 72.01
N PHE A 188 71.41 -36.22 71.14
CA PHE A 188 72.25 -37.36 71.49
C PHE A 188 73.66 -37.07 70.97
N GLU A 189 74.61 -36.96 71.88
CA GLU A 189 75.98 -36.56 71.57
C GLU A 189 76.93 -37.72 71.85
N VAL A 190 77.93 -37.89 70.98
CA VAL A 190 79.00 -38.87 71.20
C VAL A 190 80.13 -38.17 71.93
N VAL A 191 80.42 -38.60 73.16
CA VAL A 191 81.51 -38.07 73.99
C VAL A 191 82.61 -39.12 74.05
N GLY A 192 83.69 -38.94 73.28
CA GLY A 192 84.78 -39.91 73.17
C GLY A 192 84.53 -41.03 72.15
N GLU A 193 85.17 -42.19 72.32
CA GLU A 193 85.07 -43.33 71.40
C GLU A 193 83.78 -44.15 71.64
N GLY A 194 82.69 -43.75 70.98
CA GLY A 194 81.46 -44.57 70.89
C GLY A 194 80.54 -44.54 72.12
N VAL A 195 80.80 -43.65 73.07
CA VAL A 195 79.92 -43.40 74.23
C VAL A 195 78.91 -42.32 73.88
N TRP A 196 77.63 -42.64 73.97
CA TRP A 196 76.53 -41.71 73.75
C TRP A 196 76.05 -41.11 75.06
N THR A 197 75.76 -39.82 75.04
CA THR A 197 75.20 -39.04 76.14
C THR A 197 73.95 -38.31 75.68
N TYR A 198 73.10 -37.92 76.63
CA TYR A 198 71.88 -37.17 76.36
C TYR A 198 72.00 -35.75 76.90
N ASN A 199 71.90 -34.75 76.02
CA ASN A 199 71.98 -33.34 76.39
C ASN A 199 70.57 -32.71 76.49
N PRO A 200 70.06 -32.43 77.71
CA PRO A 200 68.72 -31.88 77.89
C PRO A 200 68.59 -30.45 77.33
N VAL A 201 69.66 -29.66 77.34
CA VAL A 201 69.67 -28.27 76.85
C VAL A 201 69.49 -28.24 75.32
N VAL A 202 70.22 -29.10 74.61
CA VAL A 202 70.11 -29.21 73.14
C VAL A 202 68.73 -29.71 72.73
N ARG A 203 68.11 -30.61 73.52
CA ARG A 203 66.72 -31.04 73.27
C ARG A 203 65.75 -29.87 73.38
N ALA A 204 65.84 -29.06 74.44
CA ALA A 204 64.97 -27.91 74.62
C ALA A 204 65.10 -26.90 73.47
N ALA A 205 66.34 -26.61 73.04
CA ALA A 205 66.63 -25.75 71.90
C ALA A 205 66.06 -26.32 70.58
N TYR A 206 66.24 -27.62 70.33
CA TYR A 206 65.72 -28.31 69.15
C TYR A 206 64.18 -28.29 69.10
N GLU A 207 63.51 -28.56 70.23
CA GLU A 207 62.06 -28.50 70.33
C GLU A 207 61.52 -27.07 70.14
N ALA A 208 62.21 -26.05 70.65
CA ALA A 208 61.85 -24.65 70.42
C ALA A 208 62.00 -24.24 68.94
N LEU A 209 63.10 -24.64 68.29
CA LEU A 209 63.34 -24.37 66.87
C LEU A 209 62.30 -25.08 65.99
N THR A 210 62.02 -26.35 66.28
CA THR A 210 61.02 -27.15 65.55
C THR A 210 59.64 -26.52 65.67
N ARG A 211 59.24 -26.06 66.87
CA ARG A 211 57.99 -25.34 67.08
C ARG A 211 57.91 -24.05 66.25
N ARG A 212 58.99 -23.25 66.21
CA ARG A 212 59.05 -22.02 65.39
C ARG A 212 58.94 -22.33 63.90
N TYR A 213 59.66 -23.35 63.42
CA TYR A 213 59.63 -23.77 62.03
C TYR A 213 58.25 -24.24 61.59
N LEU A 214 57.63 -25.14 62.36
CA LEU A 214 56.26 -25.61 62.10
C LEU A 214 55.25 -24.46 62.16
N GLY A 215 55.43 -23.52 63.09
CA GLY A 215 54.62 -22.30 63.17
C GLY A 215 54.73 -21.43 61.91
N ALA A 216 55.95 -21.24 61.39
CA ALA A 216 56.18 -20.50 60.16
C ALA A 216 55.55 -21.19 58.94
N LEU A 217 55.72 -22.50 58.80
CA LEU A 217 55.09 -23.30 57.75
C LEU A 217 53.57 -23.21 57.79
N ASN A 218 52.96 -23.33 58.98
CA ASN A 218 51.51 -23.22 59.14
C ASN A 218 51.00 -21.84 58.73
N ARG A 219 51.72 -20.76 59.08
CA ARG A 219 51.38 -19.39 58.64
C ARG A 219 51.45 -19.25 57.13
N GLN A 220 52.49 -19.80 56.50
CA GLN A 220 52.65 -19.77 55.04
C GLN A 220 51.51 -20.54 54.34
N LYS A 221 51.20 -21.74 54.84
CA LYS A 221 50.08 -22.55 54.35
C LYS A 221 48.75 -21.79 54.46
N LEU A 222 48.49 -21.15 55.60
CA LEU A 222 47.29 -20.33 55.82
C LEU A 222 47.22 -19.13 54.86
N ARG A 223 48.34 -18.42 54.63
CA ARG A 223 48.41 -17.32 53.67
C ARG A 223 48.06 -17.80 52.27
N TRP A 224 48.67 -18.90 51.83
CA TRP A 224 48.40 -19.48 50.52
C TRP A 224 46.93 -19.89 50.35
N HIS A 225 46.31 -20.50 51.37
CA HIS A 225 44.89 -20.83 51.32
C HIS A 225 44.01 -19.59 51.18
N ARG A 226 44.29 -18.53 51.95
CA ARG A 226 43.56 -17.25 51.86
C ARG A 226 43.73 -16.59 50.48
N ASP A 227 44.92 -16.61 49.91
CA ASP A 227 45.18 -16.08 48.58
C ASP A 227 44.42 -16.85 47.52
N ARG A 228 44.44 -18.18 47.60
CA ARG A 228 43.70 -19.05 46.67
C ARG A 228 42.20 -18.83 46.76
N GLU A 229 41.64 -18.65 47.95
CA GLU A 229 40.23 -18.31 48.15
C GLU A 229 39.88 -16.94 47.59
N ARG A 230 40.74 -15.93 47.80
CA ARG A 230 40.56 -14.59 47.22
C ARG A 230 40.54 -14.65 45.69
N TRP A 231 41.48 -15.37 45.08
CA TRP A 231 41.51 -15.55 43.63
C TRP A 231 40.30 -16.31 43.11
N ARG A 232 39.86 -17.38 43.78
CA ARG A 232 38.62 -18.09 43.42
C ARG A 232 37.41 -17.17 43.43
N LYS A 233 37.24 -16.36 44.48
CA LYS A 233 36.14 -15.37 44.55
C LYS A 233 36.21 -14.34 43.42
N LYS A 234 37.42 -13.86 43.08
CA LYS A 234 37.62 -12.92 41.98
C LYS A 234 37.28 -13.53 40.62
N VAL A 235 37.67 -14.77 40.37
CA VAL A 235 37.35 -15.50 39.13
C VAL A 235 35.84 -15.69 38.99
N VAL A 236 35.15 -16.12 40.06
CA VAL A 236 33.68 -16.27 40.04
C VAL A 236 32.97 -14.94 39.78
N MET A 237 33.46 -13.84 40.37
CA MET A 237 32.89 -12.51 40.13
C MET A 237 33.09 -12.05 38.68
N LEU A 238 34.29 -12.24 38.12
CA LEU A 238 34.58 -11.87 36.73
C LEU A 238 33.78 -12.72 35.73
N ASP A 239 33.60 -14.01 36.01
CA ASP A 239 32.79 -14.90 35.17
C ASP A 239 31.32 -14.46 35.14
N ARG A 240 30.78 -14.06 36.30
CA ARG A 240 29.43 -13.48 36.37
C ARG A 240 29.31 -12.17 35.57
N GLN A 241 30.29 -11.27 35.68
CA GLN A 241 30.30 -10.03 34.89
C GLN A 241 30.37 -10.31 33.38
N LEU A 242 31.16 -11.30 32.97
CA LEU A 242 31.22 -11.73 31.58
C LEU A 242 29.86 -12.26 31.10
N GLN A 243 29.18 -13.07 31.91
CA GLN A 243 27.84 -13.59 31.60
C GLN A 243 26.81 -12.47 31.48
N GLU A 244 26.83 -11.48 32.37
CA GLU A 244 25.93 -10.32 32.32
C GLU A 244 26.18 -9.47 31.06
N VAL A 245 27.45 -9.21 30.72
CA VAL A 245 27.83 -8.45 29.51
C VAL A 245 27.45 -9.21 28.24
N THR A 246 27.68 -10.52 28.19
CA THR A 246 27.29 -11.34 27.02
C THR A 246 25.78 -11.45 26.86
N ALA A 247 25.01 -11.53 27.95
CA ALA A 247 23.56 -11.46 27.91
C ALA A 247 23.07 -10.11 27.38
N ALA A 248 23.61 -9.00 27.90
CA ALA A 248 23.29 -7.66 27.44
C ALA A 248 23.61 -7.46 25.95
N HIS A 249 24.73 -7.99 25.45
CA HIS A 249 25.06 -7.95 24.03
C HIS A 249 24.09 -8.78 23.17
N ARG A 250 23.63 -9.94 23.66
CA ARG A 250 22.62 -10.75 22.95
C ARG A 250 21.28 -10.04 22.90
N GLU A 251 20.84 -9.43 23.99
CA GLU A 251 19.61 -8.64 24.06
C GLU A 251 19.67 -7.43 23.13
N ALA A 252 20.79 -6.68 23.16
CA ALA A 252 21.00 -5.56 22.25
C ALA A 252 21.02 -5.99 20.78
N ALA A 253 21.67 -7.12 20.45
CA ALA A 253 21.66 -7.68 19.11
C ALA A 253 20.24 -8.11 18.67
N ALA A 254 19.47 -8.73 19.54
CA ALA A 254 18.09 -9.12 19.27
C ALA A 254 17.18 -7.89 19.05
N ALA A 255 17.33 -6.84 19.87
CA ALA A 255 16.58 -5.59 19.70
C ALA A 255 16.94 -4.87 18.39
N LEU A 256 18.22 -4.88 17.99
CA LEU A 256 18.65 -4.34 16.70
C LEU A 256 18.11 -5.15 15.52
N ALA A 257 18.06 -6.48 15.63
CA ALA A 257 17.47 -7.34 14.61
C ALA A 257 15.97 -7.07 14.45
N GLN A 258 15.21 -7.00 15.55
CA GLN A 258 13.79 -6.64 15.53
C GLN A 258 13.56 -5.27 14.89
N ARG A 259 14.37 -4.28 15.24
CA ARG A 259 14.29 -2.94 14.63
C ARG A 259 14.58 -2.97 13.13
N ALA A 260 15.53 -3.79 12.69
CA ALA A 260 15.82 -3.96 11.26
C ALA A 260 14.64 -4.60 10.51
N ASP A 261 14.00 -5.61 11.11
CA ASP A 261 12.81 -6.25 10.54
C ASP A 261 11.64 -5.26 10.45
N GLU A 262 11.38 -4.48 11.50
CA GLU A 262 10.35 -3.43 11.51
C GLU A 262 10.60 -2.37 10.43
N LEU A 263 11.85 -1.93 10.26
CA LEU A 263 12.23 -0.99 9.21
C LEU A 263 11.98 -1.59 7.81
N SER A 264 12.32 -2.87 7.61
CA SER A 264 12.06 -3.55 6.33
C SER A 264 10.57 -3.66 6.02
N GLN A 265 9.73 -3.94 7.03
CA GLN A 265 8.27 -3.96 6.88
C GLN A 265 7.72 -2.58 6.56
N HIS A 266 8.23 -1.55 7.24
CA HIS A 266 7.84 -0.16 6.97
C HIS A 266 8.24 0.26 5.55
N GLU A 267 9.46 -0.05 5.10
CA GLU A 267 9.91 0.20 3.72
C GLU A 267 9.01 -0.51 2.70
N TYR A 268 8.65 -1.77 2.95
CA TYR A 268 7.72 -2.52 2.10
C TYR A 268 6.32 -1.89 2.05
N LEU A 269 5.78 -1.42 3.19
CA LEU A 269 4.49 -0.73 3.20
C LEU A 269 4.56 0.62 2.46
N VAL A 270 5.66 1.36 2.61
CA VAL A 270 5.87 2.63 1.89
C VAL A 270 5.91 2.41 0.39
N THR A 271 6.61 1.37 -0.09
CA THR A 271 6.62 1.04 -1.53
C THR A 271 5.24 0.64 -2.04
N GLN A 272 4.50 -0.19 -1.31
CA GLN A 272 3.11 -0.52 -1.64
C GLN A 272 2.21 0.71 -1.70
N MET A 273 2.32 1.62 -0.73
CA MET A 273 1.54 2.86 -0.71
C MET A 273 1.87 3.74 -1.91
N ALA A 274 3.14 3.88 -2.27
CA ALA A 274 3.57 4.61 -3.46
C ALA A 274 3.00 4.00 -4.76
N GLU A 275 2.96 2.66 -4.88
CA GLU A 275 2.32 1.98 -6.00
C GLU A 275 0.82 2.24 -6.07
N LYS A 276 0.11 2.19 -4.93
CA LYS A 276 -1.32 2.50 -4.86
C LYS A 276 -1.60 3.95 -5.22
N ASP A 277 -0.81 4.90 -4.73
CA ASP A 277 -0.93 6.32 -5.07
C ASP A 277 -0.70 6.55 -6.57
N LEU A 278 0.29 5.87 -7.16
CA LEU A 278 0.51 5.90 -8.61
C LEU A 278 -0.73 5.38 -9.37
N LEU A 279 -1.28 4.23 -8.99
CA LEU A 279 -2.49 3.66 -9.61
C LEU A 279 -3.70 4.59 -9.46
N LEU A 280 -3.90 5.18 -8.29
CA LEU A 280 -4.96 6.17 -8.06
C LEU A 280 -4.76 7.40 -8.95
N SER A 281 -3.53 7.88 -9.11
CA SER A 281 -3.22 9.01 -9.99
C SER A 281 -3.53 8.70 -11.46
N LEU A 282 -3.22 7.49 -11.92
CA LEU A 282 -3.52 7.02 -13.28
C LEU A 282 -5.04 6.89 -13.47
N ARG A 283 -5.74 6.29 -12.52
CA ARG A 283 -7.20 6.16 -12.57
C ARG A 283 -7.90 7.52 -12.56
N LYS A 284 -7.40 8.47 -11.78
CA LYS A 284 -7.88 9.87 -11.78
C LYS A 284 -7.70 10.50 -13.16
N LYS A 285 -6.53 10.33 -13.81
CA LYS A 285 -6.28 10.81 -15.18
C LYS A 285 -7.24 10.17 -16.20
N GLU A 286 -7.51 8.86 -16.11
CA GLU A 286 -8.49 8.18 -16.96
C GLU A 286 -9.90 8.75 -16.78
N ILE A 287 -10.34 8.95 -15.53
CA ILE A 287 -11.64 9.54 -15.23
C ILE A 287 -11.77 10.94 -15.87
N PHE A 288 -10.72 11.76 -15.78
CA PHE A 288 -10.73 13.07 -16.45
C PHE A 288 -10.84 12.95 -17.97
N ARG A 289 -10.11 12.03 -18.61
CA ARG A 289 -10.24 11.77 -20.05
C ARG A 289 -11.66 11.35 -20.42
N TYR A 290 -12.26 10.41 -19.68
CA TYR A 290 -13.64 9.99 -19.94
C TYR A 290 -14.65 11.12 -19.74
N ARG A 291 -14.48 11.95 -18.70
CA ARG A 291 -15.31 13.15 -18.50
C ARG A 291 -15.20 14.12 -19.67
N GLU A 292 -14.00 14.38 -20.18
CA GLU A 292 -13.82 15.21 -21.37
C GLU A 292 -14.49 14.61 -22.61
N HIS A 293 -14.40 13.29 -22.80
CA HIS A 293 -15.07 12.60 -23.89
C HIS A 293 -16.60 12.71 -23.78
N ILE A 294 -17.15 12.51 -22.58
CA ILE A 294 -18.59 12.70 -22.32
C ILE A 294 -18.99 14.13 -22.64
N ASN A 295 -18.28 15.13 -22.13
CA ASN A 295 -18.56 16.54 -22.41
C ASN A 295 -18.54 16.86 -23.92
N LYS A 296 -17.60 16.29 -24.67
CA LYS A 296 -17.55 16.42 -26.15
C LYS A 296 -18.76 15.79 -26.82
N LEU A 297 -19.19 14.61 -26.37
CA LEU A 297 -20.38 13.93 -26.89
C LEU A 297 -21.66 14.69 -26.55
N GLU A 298 -21.78 15.19 -25.32
CA GLU A 298 -22.89 16.05 -24.89
C GLU A 298 -22.95 17.34 -25.71
N ALA A 299 -21.82 18.00 -25.95
CA ALA A 299 -21.76 19.18 -26.81
C ALA A 299 -22.21 18.87 -28.26
N LYS A 300 -21.78 17.72 -28.81
CA LYS A 300 -22.25 17.26 -30.13
C LYS A 300 -23.75 16.97 -30.13
N ALA A 301 -24.26 16.26 -29.13
CA ALA A 301 -25.68 15.95 -28.99
C ALA A 301 -26.51 17.24 -28.88
N ASN A 302 -26.07 18.21 -28.07
CA ASN A 302 -26.71 19.52 -27.95
C ASN A 302 -26.71 20.30 -29.27
N SER A 303 -25.61 20.24 -30.03
CA SER A 303 -25.55 20.83 -31.38
C SER A 303 -26.54 20.18 -32.34
N ILE A 304 -26.63 18.85 -32.37
CA ILE A 304 -27.61 18.10 -33.17
C ILE A 304 -29.04 18.48 -32.76
N LEU A 305 -29.34 18.48 -31.45
CA LEU A 305 -30.64 18.88 -30.93
C LEU A 305 -31.00 20.32 -31.33
N HIS A 306 -30.03 21.24 -31.31
CA HIS A 306 -30.24 22.60 -31.78
C HIS A 306 -30.59 22.64 -33.26
N GLN A 307 -29.87 21.89 -34.12
CA GLN A 307 -30.19 21.77 -35.54
C GLN A 307 -31.58 21.16 -35.78
N CYS A 308 -31.94 20.10 -35.04
CA CYS A 308 -33.29 19.52 -35.10
C CYS A 308 -34.36 20.55 -34.71
N ARG A 309 -34.16 21.33 -33.64
CA ARG A 309 -35.08 22.41 -33.24
C ARG A 309 -35.21 23.48 -34.33
N LEU A 310 -34.11 23.87 -34.98
CA LEU A 310 -34.13 24.79 -36.11
C LEU A 310 -34.90 24.24 -37.31
N TRP A 311 -34.69 22.97 -37.66
CA TRP A 311 -35.44 22.31 -38.74
C TRP A 311 -36.93 22.21 -38.42
N VAL A 312 -37.29 21.82 -37.20
CA VAL A 312 -38.70 21.82 -36.76
C VAL A 312 -39.30 23.22 -36.85
N LYS A 313 -38.56 24.26 -36.44
CA LYS A 313 -39.02 25.65 -36.58
C LYS A 313 -39.21 26.03 -38.05
N ARG A 314 -38.23 25.78 -38.91
CA ARG A 314 -38.33 26.04 -40.37
C ARG A 314 -39.50 25.29 -41.01
N ALA A 315 -39.74 24.04 -40.62
CA ALA A 315 -40.87 23.26 -41.11
C ALA A 315 -42.20 23.88 -40.68
N ARG A 316 -42.34 24.29 -39.41
CA ARG A 316 -43.54 24.99 -38.92
C ARG A 316 -43.75 26.33 -39.60
N ASP A 317 -42.69 27.12 -39.77
CA ASP A 317 -42.76 28.42 -40.47
C ASP A 317 -43.19 28.18 -41.94
N GLY A 318 -42.63 27.16 -42.61
CA GLY A 318 -43.04 26.76 -43.95
C GLY A 318 -44.49 26.24 -44.03
N GLU A 319 -44.97 25.48 -43.04
CA GLU A 319 -46.38 25.07 -42.95
C GLU A 319 -47.31 26.28 -42.80
N GLN A 320 -46.92 27.28 -42.01
CA GLN A 320 -47.67 28.53 -41.86
C GLN A 320 -47.69 29.34 -43.16
N GLU A 321 -46.57 29.42 -43.89
CA GLU A 321 -46.51 30.06 -45.21
C GLU A 321 -47.38 29.32 -46.23
N ILE A 322 -47.35 27.99 -46.28
CA ILE A 322 -48.22 27.18 -47.15
C ILE A 322 -49.68 27.42 -46.80
N ALA A 323 -50.04 27.44 -45.52
CA ALA A 323 -51.40 27.72 -45.07
C ALA A 323 -51.85 29.13 -45.50
N HIS A 324 -50.98 30.13 -45.37
CA HIS A 324 -51.23 31.49 -45.81
C HIS A 324 -51.41 31.56 -47.34
N LEU A 325 -50.52 30.94 -48.11
CA LEU A 325 -50.62 30.87 -49.57
C LEU A 325 -51.91 30.18 -50.01
N ARG A 326 -52.29 29.06 -49.39
CA ARG A 326 -53.59 28.39 -49.66
C ARG A 326 -54.77 29.31 -49.39
N GLN A 327 -54.73 30.08 -48.30
CA GLN A 327 -55.79 31.05 -47.99
C GLN A 327 -55.86 32.17 -49.04
N THR A 328 -54.72 32.72 -49.48
CA THR A 328 -54.68 33.75 -50.53
C THR A 328 -55.14 33.20 -51.88
N LEU A 329 -54.77 31.97 -52.22
CA LEU A 329 -55.20 31.28 -53.43
C LEU A 329 -56.71 31.04 -53.42
N ALA A 330 -57.28 30.60 -52.30
CA ALA A 330 -58.73 30.45 -52.14
C ALA A 330 -59.46 31.79 -52.31
N LYS A 331 -58.94 32.89 -51.75
CA LYS A 331 -59.48 34.25 -51.97
C LYS A 331 -59.42 34.68 -53.43
N ASN A 332 -58.32 34.38 -54.13
CA ASN A 332 -58.16 34.69 -55.55
C ASN A 332 -59.05 33.81 -56.44
N GLN A 333 -59.24 32.54 -56.09
CA GLN A 333 -60.20 31.67 -56.77
C GLN A 333 -61.63 32.18 -56.60
N ALA A 334 -62.03 32.52 -55.38
CA ALA A 334 -63.35 33.11 -55.12
C ALA A 334 -63.55 34.45 -55.86
N SER A 335 -62.51 35.28 -55.97
CA SER A 335 -62.59 36.53 -56.73
C SER A 335 -62.69 36.28 -58.24
N LEU A 336 -61.96 35.30 -58.78
CA LEU A 336 -62.09 34.86 -60.17
C LEU A 336 -63.46 34.28 -60.46
N GLU A 337 -64.01 33.42 -59.60
CA GLU A 337 -65.38 32.89 -59.72
C GLU A 337 -66.42 34.04 -59.71
N SER A 338 -66.23 35.04 -58.86
CA SER A 338 -67.06 36.26 -58.86
C SER A 338 -66.93 37.07 -60.17
N LEU A 339 -65.73 37.16 -60.75
CA LEU A 339 -65.53 37.82 -62.04
C LEU A 339 -66.11 37.00 -63.21
N PHE A 340 -65.98 35.67 -63.17
CA PHE A 340 -66.57 34.76 -64.16
C PHE A 340 -68.10 34.85 -64.15
N THR A 341 -68.73 34.85 -62.97
CA THR A 341 -70.18 35.04 -62.84
C THR A 341 -70.62 36.41 -63.37
N LYS A 342 -69.89 37.49 -63.07
CA LYS A 342 -70.14 38.81 -63.67
C LYS A 342 -69.99 38.80 -65.19
N LEU A 343 -68.96 38.15 -65.72
CA LEU A 343 -68.73 38.05 -67.16
C LEU A 343 -69.82 37.23 -67.87
N GLN A 344 -70.31 36.17 -67.22
CA GLN A 344 -71.46 35.40 -67.70
C GLN A 344 -72.73 36.26 -67.75
N GLN A 345 -72.99 37.05 -66.70
CA GLN A 345 -74.10 38.02 -66.68
C GLN A 345 -73.97 39.08 -67.80
N TYR A 346 -72.75 39.58 -68.06
CA TYR A 346 -72.53 40.50 -69.19
C TYR A 346 -72.77 39.84 -70.55
N LYS A 347 -72.35 38.58 -70.73
CA LYS A 347 -72.62 37.81 -71.96
C LYS A 347 -74.11 37.55 -72.16
N GLU A 348 -74.85 37.23 -71.11
CA GLU A 348 -76.31 37.07 -71.15
C GLU A 348 -76.99 38.38 -71.53
N ARG A 349 -76.60 39.50 -70.90
CA ARG A 349 -77.09 40.84 -71.28
C ARG A 349 -76.76 41.21 -72.72
N ASP A 350 -75.57 40.86 -73.22
CA ASP A 350 -75.20 41.10 -74.62
C ASP A 350 -76.02 40.23 -75.59
N ARG A 351 -76.33 38.98 -75.22
CA ARG A 351 -77.25 38.12 -75.97
C ARG A 351 -78.67 38.69 -76.00
N GLU A 352 -79.19 39.15 -74.86
CA GLU A 352 -80.50 39.82 -74.78
C GLU A 352 -80.53 41.08 -75.65
N ASN A 353 -79.48 41.91 -75.60
CA ASN A 353 -79.38 43.12 -76.41
C ASN A 353 -79.30 42.81 -77.91
N LYS A 354 -78.55 41.77 -78.30
CA LYS A 354 -78.53 41.27 -79.69
C LYS A 354 -79.90 40.75 -80.12
N GLY A 355 -80.62 40.06 -79.23
CA GLY A 355 -82.01 39.64 -79.46
C GLY A 355 -82.92 40.82 -79.73
N LYS A 356 -82.91 41.84 -78.86
CA LYS A 356 -83.68 43.08 -79.03
C LYS A 356 -83.31 43.82 -80.33
N LEU A 357 -82.02 43.84 -80.71
CA LEU A 357 -81.57 44.45 -81.95
C LEU A 357 -82.06 43.68 -83.18
N ALA A 358 -82.10 42.34 -83.11
CA ALA A 358 -82.62 41.49 -84.18
C ALA A 358 -84.12 41.71 -84.37
N GLU A 359 -84.91 41.76 -83.28
CA GLU A 359 -86.33 42.08 -83.33
C GLU A 359 -86.59 43.47 -83.95
N LEU A 360 -85.79 44.48 -83.59
CA LEU A 360 -85.87 45.81 -84.21
C LEU A 360 -85.53 45.77 -85.70
N LYS A 361 -84.49 45.03 -86.10
CA LYS A 361 -84.14 44.85 -87.52
C LYS A 361 -85.25 44.16 -88.30
N GLU A 362 -85.89 43.15 -87.73
CA GLU A 362 -87.02 42.46 -88.35
C GLU A 362 -88.22 43.39 -88.54
N ARG A 363 -88.59 44.18 -87.51
CA ARG A 363 -89.63 45.21 -87.63
C ARG A 363 -89.30 46.24 -88.71
N HIS A 364 -88.05 46.68 -88.79
CA HIS A 364 -87.60 47.60 -89.85
C HIS A 364 -87.63 46.95 -91.23
N ALA A 365 -87.19 45.70 -91.37
CA ALA A 365 -87.24 44.97 -92.63
C ALA A 365 -88.68 44.79 -93.13
N ASN A 366 -89.61 44.45 -92.24
CA ASN A 366 -91.04 44.36 -92.57
C ASN A 366 -91.58 45.71 -93.06
N ARG A 367 -91.22 46.81 -92.37
CA ARG A 367 -91.63 48.15 -92.80
C ARG A 367 -91.04 48.57 -94.15
N VAL A 368 -89.79 48.17 -94.42
CA VAL A 368 -89.14 48.40 -95.72
C VAL A 368 -89.83 47.59 -96.82
N ALA A 369 -90.21 46.34 -96.55
CA ALA A 369 -90.94 45.50 -97.50
C ALA A 369 -92.31 46.08 -97.85
N GLU A 370 -93.08 46.57 -96.85
CA GLU A 370 -94.34 47.28 -97.05
C GLU A 370 -94.17 48.51 -97.96
N LEU A 371 -93.15 49.34 -97.70
CA LEU A 371 -92.86 50.52 -98.50
C LEU A 371 -92.38 50.14 -99.93
N GLN A 372 -91.62 49.07 -100.08
CA GLN A 372 -91.21 48.57 -101.40
C GLN A 372 -92.39 48.06 -102.22
N THR A 373 -93.38 47.40 -101.59
CA THR A 373 -94.62 47.01 -102.29
C THR A 373 -95.41 48.23 -102.76
N GLU A 374 -95.52 49.29 -101.95
CA GLU A 374 -96.15 50.54 -102.38
C GLU A 374 -95.41 51.22 -103.55
N ILE A 375 -94.06 51.24 -103.52
CA ILE A 375 -93.26 51.79 -104.63
C ILE A 375 -93.49 51.03 -105.93
N VAL A 376 -93.57 49.69 -105.88
CA VAL A 376 -93.81 48.87 -107.07
C VAL A 376 -95.20 49.13 -107.65
N GLU A 377 -96.23 49.23 -106.81
CA GLU A 377 -97.59 49.56 -107.26
C GLU A 377 -97.66 50.95 -107.91
N LEU A 378 -96.98 51.95 -107.33
CA LEU A 378 -96.90 53.30 -107.90
C LEU A 378 -96.11 53.32 -109.21
N ARG A 379 -95.01 52.57 -109.34
CA ARG A 379 -94.25 52.43 -110.59
C ARG A 379 -95.08 51.80 -111.71
N GLN A 380 -95.82 50.73 -111.44
CA GLN A 380 -96.70 50.11 -112.45
C GLN A 380 -97.80 51.06 -112.92
N LYS A 381 -98.33 51.92 -112.05
CA LYS A 381 -99.29 52.97 -112.46
C LYS A 381 -98.64 54.00 -113.38
N LEU A 382 -97.38 54.36 -113.13
CA LEU A 382 -96.64 55.35 -113.91
C LEU A 382 -96.24 54.80 -115.31
N GLU A 383 -95.77 53.55 -115.38
CA GLU A 383 -95.46 52.89 -116.66
C GLU A 383 -96.69 52.79 -117.57
N ARG A 384 -97.86 52.42 -117.03
CA ARG A 384 -99.12 52.40 -117.82
C ARG A 384 -99.47 53.76 -118.41
N THR A 385 -99.21 54.86 -117.69
CA THR A 385 -99.44 56.21 -118.21
C THR A 385 -98.39 56.65 -119.23
N GLN A 386 -97.14 56.19 -119.10
CA GLN A 386 -96.08 56.46 -120.07
C GLN A 386 -96.29 55.71 -121.39
N ASP A 387 -96.74 54.45 -121.36
CA ASP A 387 -96.99 53.67 -122.56
C ASP A 387 -98.14 54.26 -123.41
N LEU A 388 -99.19 54.76 -122.77
CA LEU A 388 -100.28 55.48 -123.45
C LEU A 388 -99.78 56.77 -124.11
N ALA A 389 -98.87 57.50 -123.47
CA ALA A 389 -98.29 58.72 -124.02
C ALA A 389 -97.35 58.44 -125.21
N LEU A 390 -96.54 57.38 -125.13
CA LEU A 390 -95.63 56.96 -126.21
C LEU A 390 -96.36 56.47 -127.47
N GLN A 391 -97.53 55.84 -127.32
CA GLN A 391 -98.36 55.47 -128.47
C GLN A 391 -98.94 56.69 -129.19
N GLY A 392 -99.37 57.71 -128.43
CA GLY A 392 -99.80 59.00 -129.01
C GLY A 392 -98.67 59.75 -129.73
N GLU A 393 -97.45 59.72 -129.18
CA GLU A 393 -96.29 60.38 -129.78
C GLU A 393 -95.86 59.74 -131.11
N ARG A 394 -96.04 58.42 -131.26
CA ARG A 394 -95.74 57.68 -132.50
C ARG A 394 -96.71 58.04 -133.63
N GLN A 395 -98.00 58.17 -133.34
CA GLN A 395 -99.00 58.57 -134.33
C GLN A 395 -98.72 59.99 -134.88
N LEU A 396 -98.38 60.92 -133.99
CA LEU A 396 -98.05 62.30 -134.38
C LEU A 396 -96.75 62.39 -135.21
N ARG A 397 -95.76 61.52 -134.94
CA ARG A 397 -94.51 61.47 -135.75
C ARG A 397 -94.73 60.90 -137.15
N GLU A 398 -95.65 59.95 -137.31
CA GLU A 398 -96.02 59.41 -138.63
C GLU A 398 -96.77 60.45 -139.46
N GLU A 399 -97.64 61.26 -138.85
CA GLU A 399 -98.30 62.41 -139.52
C GLU A 399 -97.32 63.53 -139.90
N ILE A 400 -96.31 63.82 -139.06
CA ILE A 400 -95.27 64.81 -139.39
C ILE A 400 -94.40 64.34 -140.57
N ASN A 401 -94.12 63.04 -140.66
CA ASN A 401 -93.29 62.49 -141.73
C ASN A 401 -94.02 62.45 -143.08
N SER A 402 -95.33 62.20 -143.12
CA SER A 402 -96.10 62.29 -144.36
C SER A 402 -96.16 63.74 -144.87
N LEU A 403 -96.46 64.69 -143.98
CA LEU A 403 -96.51 66.13 -144.31
C LEU A 403 -95.14 66.69 -144.72
N SER A 404 -94.04 66.14 -144.17
CA SER A 404 -92.68 66.53 -144.56
C SER A 404 -92.26 66.02 -145.94
N ASN A 405 -92.78 64.87 -146.38
CA ASN A 405 -92.53 64.35 -147.73
C ASN A 405 -93.33 65.11 -148.79
N ASP A 406 -94.59 65.47 -148.48
CA ASP A 406 -95.41 66.31 -149.38
C ASP A 406 -94.80 67.71 -149.60
N LEU A 407 -94.10 68.24 -148.60
CA LEU A 407 -93.44 69.55 -148.67
C LEU A 407 -92.14 69.52 -149.51
N LYS A 408 -91.44 68.37 -149.54
CA LYS A 408 -90.26 68.17 -150.42
C LYS A 408 -90.65 68.08 -151.89
N ASP A 409 -91.70 67.34 -152.21
CA ASP A 409 -92.22 67.21 -153.58
C ASP A 409 -92.71 68.55 -154.16
N ALA A 410 -93.25 69.43 -153.31
CA ALA A 410 -93.65 70.79 -153.70
C ALA A 410 -92.46 71.73 -153.94
N LEU A 411 -91.36 71.54 -153.20
CA LEU A 411 -90.14 72.33 -153.35
C LEU A 411 -89.36 71.98 -154.63
N GLU A 412 -89.26 70.70 -155.00
CA GLU A 412 -88.58 70.28 -156.24
C GLU A 412 -89.30 70.82 -157.49
N LYS A 413 -90.64 70.81 -157.50
CA LYS A 413 -91.45 71.41 -158.57
C LYS A 413 -91.29 72.94 -158.64
N GLY A 414 -91.04 73.60 -157.50
CA GLY A 414 -90.76 75.04 -157.43
C GLY A 414 -89.38 75.42 -157.97
N GLU A 415 -88.38 74.55 -157.83
CA GLU A 415 -87.03 74.79 -158.36
C GLU A 415 -86.93 74.58 -159.87
N GLU A 416 -87.68 73.63 -160.45
CA GLU A 416 -87.76 73.43 -161.90
C GLU A 416 -88.42 74.63 -162.61
N ALA A 417 -89.44 75.25 -162.01
CA ALA A 417 -90.06 76.48 -162.51
C ALA A 417 -89.13 77.70 -162.44
N ARG A 418 -88.17 77.73 -161.50
CA ARG A 418 -87.14 78.78 -161.44
C ARG A 418 -86.05 78.59 -162.49
N ARG A 419 -85.79 77.37 -162.94
CA ARG A 419 -84.84 77.06 -164.03
C ARG A 419 -85.40 77.47 -165.40
N SER A 420 -86.71 77.33 -165.63
CA SER A 420 -87.35 77.75 -166.88
C SER A 420 -87.47 79.27 -167.04
N LEU A 421 -87.74 80.01 -165.96
CA LEU A 421 -87.84 81.49 -165.98
C LEU A 421 -86.52 82.19 -166.35
N ARG A 422 -85.36 81.64 -165.95
CA ARG A 422 -84.04 82.23 -166.26
C ARG A 422 -83.64 82.09 -167.73
N PHE A 423 -84.11 81.05 -168.41
CA PHE A 423 -83.84 80.84 -169.84
C PHE A 423 -84.59 81.87 -170.71
N ILE A 424 -85.87 82.11 -170.39
CA ILE A 424 -86.73 83.08 -171.09
C ILE A 424 -86.21 84.52 -170.90
N GLN A 425 -85.69 84.83 -169.71
CA GLN A 425 -85.15 86.16 -169.39
C GLN A 425 -83.90 86.55 -170.21
N LYS A 426 -83.12 85.57 -170.68
CA LYS A 426 -81.92 85.83 -171.50
C LYS A 426 -82.20 85.89 -173.00
N GLU A 427 -83.22 85.20 -173.48
CA GLU A 427 -83.66 85.37 -174.88
C GLU A 427 -84.30 86.75 -175.09
N LEU A 428 -84.96 87.30 -174.06
CA LEU A 428 -85.52 88.65 -174.08
C LEU A 428 -84.46 89.75 -174.21
N SER A 429 -83.29 89.59 -173.57
CA SER A 429 -82.19 90.56 -173.70
C SER A 429 -81.53 90.53 -175.07
N ARG A 430 -81.54 89.36 -175.74
CA ARG A 430 -81.02 89.18 -177.10
C ARG A 430 -81.90 89.89 -178.15
N CYS A 431 -83.22 89.87 -177.97
CA CYS A 431 -84.16 90.57 -178.86
C CYS A 431 -84.20 92.11 -178.65
N GLN A 432 -83.94 92.60 -177.43
CA GLN A 432 -83.98 94.04 -177.13
C GLN A 432 -82.82 94.84 -177.75
N GLU A 433 -81.67 94.22 -178.01
CA GLU A 433 -80.54 94.90 -178.66
C GLU A 433 -80.68 94.95 -180.19
N GLU A 434 -81.31 93.95 -180.80
CA GLU A 434 -81.66 93.96 -182.23
C GLU A 434 -82.73 95.02 -182.55
N TYR A 435 -83.65 95.30 -181.62
CA TYR A 435 -84.63 96.39 -181.73
C TYR A 435 -83.98 97.79 -181.67
N ARG A 436 -82.92 97.97 -180.87
CA ARG A 436 -82.16 99.24 -180.81
C ARG A 436 -81.35 99.52 -182.07
N ARG A 437 -80.90 98.49 -182.80
CA ARG A 437 -80.27 98.65 -184.13
C ARG A 437 -81.22 99.17 -185.21
N LEU A 438 -82.52 98.93 -185.07
CA LEU A 438 -83.53 99.28 -186.08
C LEU A 438 -84.15 100.68 -185.88
N GLN A 439 -84.26 101.17 -184.65
CA GLN A 439 -84.95 102.43 -184.35
C GLN A 439 -84.14 103.70 -184.73
N GLY A 440 -82.82 103.59 -184.90
CA GLY A 440 -81.95 104.72 -185.29
C GLY A 440 -81.95 105.04 -186.79
N ARG A 441 -82.28 104.07 -187.66
CA ARG A 441 -82.25 104.27 -189.12
C ARG A 441 -83.52 104.91 -189.71
N LEU A 442 -84.50 105.28 -188.87
CA LEU A 442 -85.83 105.72 -189.33
C LEU A 442 -86.19 107.19 -189.05
N LYS A 443 -85.22 108.05 -188.70
CA LYS A 443 -85.39 109.52 -188.64
C LYS A 443 -84.59 110.25 -189.74
N ASN A 444 -84.90 110.02 -191.01
CA ASN A 444 -84.65 110.98 -192.11
C ASN A 444 -85.39 110.54 -193.41
N PRO A 445 -85.78 111.47 -194.30
CA PRO A 445 -87.19 111.69 -194.57
C PRO A 445 -87.77 110.99 -195.81
N LEU A 446 -87.06 110.08 -196.48
CA LEU A 446 -87.47 109.57 -197.81
C LEU A 446 -87.89 108.08 -197.88
N VAL A 447 -88.05 107.36 -196.77
CA VAL A 447 -88.67 106.01 -196.79
C VAL A 447 -90.17 106.06 -196.43
N ARG A 448 -90.75 107.26 -196.38
CA ARG A 448 -92.18 107.55 -196.10
C ARG A 448 -93.16 107.04 -197.18
N LEU A 449 -92.79 106.08 -198.01
CA LEU A 449 -93.64 105.60 -199.11
C LEU A 449 -93.72 104.06 -199.27
N ALA A 450 -92.71 103.28 -198.87
CA ALA A 450 -92.61 101.91 -199.39
C ALA A 450 -93.48 100.86 -198.69
N VAL A 451 -93.76 100.98 -197.39
CA VAL A 451 -94.41 99.85 -196.65
C VAL A 451 -95.91 100.08 -196.43
N ARG A 452 -96.51 101.01 -197.17
CA ARG A 452 -97.97 101.15 -197.32
C ARG A 452 -98.59 100.00 -198.14
N ILE A 453 -97.87 98.89 -198.39
CA ILE A 453 -98.28 97.82 -199.32
C ILE A 453 -98.24 96.39 -198.73
N CYS A 454 -97.38 96.04 -197.77
CA CYS A 454 -97.22 94.62 -197.37
C CYS A 454 -97.91 94.22 -196.05
N SER A 455 -99.11 94.77 -195.79
CA SER A 455 -100.02 94.27 -194.74
C SER A 455 -101.19 93.52 -195.39
N TRP A 456 -100.89 92.32 -195.89
CA TRP A 456 -101.87 91.34 -196.31
C TRP A 456 -101.25 89.96 -196.10
N PHE A 457 -101.89 89.15 -195.25
CA PHE A 457 -101.64 87.73 -194.96
C PHE A 457 -100.81 87.28 -193.73
N ASP A 458 -101.47 86.32 -193.06
CA ASP A 458 -101.05 85.28 -192.11
C ASP A 458 -100.78 85.63 -190.64
N GLY A 459 -101.24 84.83 -189.68
CA GLY A 459 -101.89 83.53 -189.81
C GLY A 459 -101.85 82.74 -188.49
N SER A 460 -103.03 82.24 -188.15
CA SER A 460 -103.47 81.26 -187.15
C SER A 460 -102.57 80.07 -186.74
N ALA A 461 -102.72 79.71 -185.45
CA ALA A 461 -103.14 78.41 -184.87
C ALA A 461 -102.34 77.09 -185.04
N GLY A 462 -102.47 76.28 -183.96
CA GLY A 462 -102.42 74.81 -183.92
C GLY A 462 -101.14 74.21 -183.32
N HIS A 463 -101.05 72.95 -182.86
CA HIS A 463 -101.96 71.90 -182.36
C HIS A 463 -101.06 70.66 -182.06
N LEU A 464 -101.38 69.84 -181.05
CA LEU A 464 -101.03 68.39 -180.84
C LEU A 464 -99.59 68.01 -180.37
N PRO A 465 -99.32 66.79 -179.79
CA PRO A 465 -100.10 65.89 -178.92
C PRO A 465 -99.35 65.36 -177.64
N VAL A 466 -100.04 64.49 -176.87
CA VAL A 466 -99.81 63.84 -175.54
C VAL A 466 -100.20 64.67 -174.32
#